data_AF-A0A1M5BH28-F1
#
_entry.id   AF-A0A1M5BH28-F1
#
_cell.length_a   1.000
_cell.length_b   1.000
_cell.length_c   1.000
_cell.angle_alpha   90.00
_cell.angle_beta   90.00
_cell.angle_gamma   90.00
#
_symmetry.space_group_name_H-M   'P 1'
#
loop_
_entity.id
_entity.type
_entity.pdbx_description
1 polymer ?
#
loop_
_entity_poly.entity_id
_entity_poly.type
_entity_poly.pdbx_seq_one_letter_code
_entity_poly.pdbx_strand_id
1 'polypeptide(L)'
;MKKLYFCNMLQFENQKIKHIVRRVLPVSTLVAVIYSCASIGQPMGGEKDKTPPRFVGSTPVAGATNVKKNKISLVFDEFIKIEKATEKVVVSPPQIQQPEIKATGKKIQVNLLDSLKENTTYTIDFSDAIVDNNEGNPLGNFAFTFSTGAQIDTMEVAGTLLDASNLEPIKGMLVGLHSNLNDSAFTKLPFDRVARTDSRGHFSIRGIAPGKYRIYGLMDADQNFTFNQKSEMIAFNDSLVIPTMEERVRMDTAWVDSLTYDTIIEKKYTHYLPDNLILRAFKELNNSQYLIKSERLVPQKFTLYFANKADTLPVLKGLNFDEKEAFVIEKTHRNDTIHYWVKDSVLYKQDTLALSLTYLYTDTLNQLVPRTDTLRLVSKQKLVKEEPEKKKKKKKKDDEEEVEPTKFLSVKVDAPSSMDVYGSISLVFEEPIAYFDSAAIHLRQKVDTLWKDVPFEFEHDSIDIKKFNLYHDWEPTIEYEFAVDSTAFHGIYGLFTDKIKQGFKVRSEDEYASIVFNITGADSSAFVELLDAQDKVVRRRRVVNGIADFYYLNPGKYSARLINDRNGNGEWDTGNFEKGLQPEEVYYYNMILEPKANWDLTKQSWDIHSTPLDKQKLDELKKQKPDEDKRKNNNSDERRRR
;
A
#
# COMPACT_ATOMS: atom_id res chain seq x y z
N MET A 1 -69.79 -11.67 -78.39
CA MET A 1 -70.16 -10.85 -77.21
C MET A 1 -69.47 -11.44 -75.97
N LYS A 2 -68.94 -10.57 -75.08
CA LYS A 2 -67.88 -10.83 -74.08
C LYS A 2 -66.48 -11.01 -74.69
N LYS A 3 -65.87 -9.88 -75.06
CA LYS A 3 -64.76 -9.27 -74.29
C LYS A 3 -63.46 -10.05 -74.52
N LEU A 4 -62.68 -9.90 -75.61
CA LEU A 4 -62.15 -8.68 -76.26
C LEU A 4 -61.60 -7.58 -75.34
N TYR A 5 -61.68 -7.75 -74.01
CA TYR A 5 -61.16 -6.80 -73.02
C TYR A 5 -60.04 -7.37 -72.15
N PHE A 6 -59.75 -8.68 -72.24
CA PHE A 6 -58.67 -9.29 -71.43
C PHE A 6 -57.31 -9.35 -72.15
N CYS A 7 -57.27 -9.20 -73.47
CA CYS A 7 -56.02 -9.32 -74.23
C CYS A 7 -55.25 -7.99 -74.39
N ASN A 8 -55.91 -6.84 -74.27
CA ASN A 8 -55.26 -5.52 -74.32
C ASN A 8 -54.73 -5.04 -72.96
N MET A 9 -55.15 -5.66 -71.85
CA MET A 9 -54.69 -5.27 -70.51
C MET A 9 -53.34 -5.93 -70.14
N LEU A 10 -53.12 -7.18 -70.56
CA LEU A 10 -51.86 -7.91 -70.35
C LEU A 10 -50.70 -7.43 -71.22
N GLN A 11 -50.95 -6.82 -72.39
CA GLN A 11 -49.89 -6.19 -73.19
C GLN A 11 -49.47 -4.80 -72.66
N PHE A 12 -50.36 -4.08 -71.98
CA PHE A 12 -50.07 -2.76 -71.43
C PHE A 12 -49.27 -2.81 -70.11
N GLU A 13 -49.49 -3.82 -69.27
CA GLU A 13 -48.70 -4.03 -68.04
C GLU A 13 -47.26 -4.50 -68.35
N ASN A 14 -47.09 -5.36 -69.34
CA ASN A 14 -45.78 -5.93 -69.66
C ASN A 14 -44.82 -4.90 -70.31
N GLN A 15 -45.34 -3.89 -71.02
CA GLN A 15 -44.53 -2.77 -71.53
C GLN A 15 -44.16 -1.76 -70.43
N LYS A 16 -45.05 -1.49 -69.46
CA LYS A 16 -44.74 -0.63 -68.31
C LYS A 16 -43.69 -1.24 -67.39
N ILE A 17 -43.76 -2.54 -67.12
CA ILE A 17 -42.77 -3.25 -66.30
C ILE A 17 -41.41 -3.27 -67.00
N LYS A 18 -41.35 -3.55 -68.32
CA LYS A 18 -40.09 -3.46 -69.07
C LYS A 18 -39.49 -2.05 -69.08
N HIS A 19 -40.31 -0.99 -69.13
CA HIS A 19 -39.81 0.39 -69.05
C HIS A 19 -39.32 0.79 -67.65
N ILE A 20 -39.98 0.30 -66.59
CA ILE A 20 -39.56 0.54 -65.20
C ILE A 20 -38.25 -0.23 -64.92
N VAL A 21 -38.18 -1.52 -65.27
CA VAL A 21 -36.95 -2.32 -65.11
C VAL A 21 -35.79 -1.71 -65.90
N ARG A 22 -36.01 -1.25 -67.15
CA ARG A 22 -34.96 -0.64 -67.98
C ARG A 22 -34.52 0.75 -67.51
N ARG A 23 -35.31 1.45 -66.69
CA ARG A 23 -34.94 2.73 -66.03
C ARG A 23 -34.35 2.53 -64.64
N VAL A 24 -34.76 1.50 -63.91
CA VAL A 24 -34.27 1.20 -62.55
C VAL A 24 -32.96 0.42 -62.59
N LEU A 25 -32.74 -0.48 -63.55
CA LEU A 25 -31.48 -1.23 -63.68
C LEU A 25 -30.25 -0.32 -63.74
N PRO A 26 -30.16 0.69 -64.63
CA PRO A 26 -28.99 1.56 -64.70
C PRO A 26 -28.78 2.37 -63.41
N VAL A 27 -29.86 2.75 -62.72
CA VAL A 27 -29.79 3.48 -61.43
C VAL A 27 -29.32 2.55 -60.31
N SER A 28 -29.78 1.30 -60.26
CA SER A 28 -29.32 0.31 -59.27
C SER A 28 -27.86 -0.12 -59.49
N THR A 29 -27.42 -0.26 -60.75
CA THR A 29 -26.00 -0.50 -61.06
C THR A 29 -25.14 0.72 -60.78
N LEU A 30 -25.66 1.94 -60.99
CA LEU A 30 -24.94 3.16 -60.62
C LEU A 30 -24.75 3.22 -59.10
N VAL A 31 -25.81 2.97 -58.31
CA VAL A 31 -25.77 2.92 -56.84
C VAL A 31 -24.82 1.83 -56.31
N ALA A 32 -24.77 0.66 -56.96
CA ALA A 32 -23.82 -0.40 -56.59
C ALA A 32 -22.36 -0.04 -56.91
N VAL A 33 -22.10 0.71 -57.99
CA VAL A 33 -20.75 1.17 -58.36
C VAL A 33 -20.25 2.27 -57.42
N ILE A 34 -21.12 3.16 -56.90
CA ILE A 34 -20.74 4.17 -55.88
C ILE A 34 -20.51 3.54 -54.48
N TYR A 35 -21.06 2.36 -54.19
CA TYR A 35 -20.80 1.62 -52.94
C TYR A 35 -19.54 0.74 -52.99
N SER A 36 -18.96 0.53 -54.18
CA SER A 36 -17.79 -0.35 -54.39
C SER A 36 -16.45 0.40 -54.44
N CYS A 37 -16.44 1.72 -54.25
CA CYS A 37 -15.20 2.49 -54.24
C CYS A 37 -14.88 3.04 -52.84
N ALA A 38 -13.68 2.67 -52.38
CA ALA A 38 -12.96 3.18 -51.21
C ALA A 38 -13.35 2.61 -49.85
N SER A 39 -12.79 1.44 -49.52
CA SER A 39 -12.39 1.20 -48.13
C SER A 39 -11.33 2.24 -47.78
N ILE A 40 -11.64 3.17 -46.88
CA ILE A 40 -10.65 4.07 -46.28
C ILE A 40 -9.76 3.19 -45.40
N GLY A 41 -8.69 2.65 -45.98
CA GLY A 41 -7.58 2.13 -45.21
C GLY A 41 -6.95 3.31 -44.49
N GLN A 42 -6.85 3.25 -43.17
CA GLN A 42 -5.98 4.21 -42.46
C GLN A 42 -4.58 4.07 -43.07
N PRO A 43 -3.91 5.16 -43.47
CA PRO A 43 -2.52 5.06 -43.90
C PRO A 43 -1.76 4.32 -42.81
N MET A 44 -1.11 3.21 -43.16
CA MET A 44 -0.20 2.55 -42.23
C MET A 44 0.85 3.60 -41.88
N GLY A 45 0.80 4.11 -40.65
CA GLY A 45 1.79 5.05 -40.15
C GLY A 45 3.18 4.45 -40.31
N GLY A 46 4.18 5.32 -40.52
CA GLY A 46 5.57 4.91 -40.52
C GLY A 46 5.96 4.22 -39.21
N GLU A 47 7.16 3.64 -39.18
CA GLU A 47 7.71 3.10 -37.95
C GLU A 47 7.66 4.18 -36.85
N LYS A 48 7.22 3.79 -35.65
CA LYS A 48 7.19 4.72 -34.51
C LYS A 48 8.59 5.25 -34.26
N ASP A 49 8.72 6.55 -34.05
CA ASP A 49 9.96 7.13 -33.58
C ASP A 49 10.30 6.59 -32.19
N LYS A 50 11.52 6.10 -32.03
CA LYS A 50 12.05 5.57 -30.77
C LYS A 50 13.16 6.47 -30.21
N THR A 51 13.53 7.53 -30.94
CA THR A 51 14.60 8.43 -30.56
C THR A 51 14.08 9.47 -29.56
N PRO A 52 14.85 9.74 -28.48
CA PRO A 52 14.50 10.79 -27.54
C PRO A 52 14.97 12.17 -28.02
N PRO A 53 14.41 13.26 -27.46
CA PRO A 53 14.80 14.62 -27.84
C PRO A 53 16.23 14.91 -27.45
N ARG A 54 16.96 15.65 -28.29
CA ARG A 54 18.36 15.99 -28.04
C ARG A 54 18.50 17.44 -27.60
N PHE A 55 19.27 17.65 -26.54
CA PHE A 55 19.65 18.98 -26.09
C PHE A 55 20.56 19.67 -27.12
N VAL A 56 20.16 20.85 -27.59
CA VAL A 56 20.89 21.64 -28.61
C VAL A 56 21.68 22.78 -27.96
N GLY A 57 21.12 23.42 -26.94
CA GLY A 57 21.78 24.52 -26.26
C GLY A 57 20.91 25.23 -25.24
N SER A 58 21.48 26.20 -24.55
CA SER A 58 20.80 26.91 -23.46
C SER A 58 21.28 28.36 -23.29
N THR A 59 20.47 29.15 -22.59
CA THR A 59 20.85 30.45 -22.05
C THR A 59 20.45 30.49 -20.56
N PRO A 60 21.41 30.60 -19.62
CA PRO A 60 22.86 30.64 -19.83
C PRO A 60 23.40 29.34 -20.45
N VAL A 61 24.63 29.39 -20.99
CA VAL A 61 25.29 28.19 -21.54
C VAL A 61 25.42 27.13 -20.45
N ALA A 62 25.26 25.85 -20.80
CA ALA A 62 25.46 24.75 -19.86
C ALA A 62 26.86 24.83 -19.24
N GLY A 63 26.93 24.80 -17.91
CA GLY A 63 28.19 25.01 -17.19
C GLY A 63 28.70 26.45 -17.19
N ALA A 64 27.84 27.45 -17.39
CA ALA A 64 28.23 28.85 -17.23
C ALA A 64 28.54 29.21 -15.77
N THR A 65 29.53 30.07 -15.57
CA THR A 65 29.92 30.66 -14.28
C THR A 65 29.51 32.14 -14.22
N ASN A 66 29.51 32.71 -13.01
CA ASN A 66 29.15 34.11 -12.73
C ASN A 66 27.76 34.51 -13.29
N VAL A 67 26.82 33.57 -13.28
CA VAL A 67 25.45 33.78 -13.78
C VAL A 67 24.67 34.66 -12.80
N LYS A 68 24.04 35.72 -13.32
CA LYS A 68 23.20 36.64 -12.53
C LYS A 68 21.71 36.59 -12.88
N LYS A 69 21.35 35.89 -13.95
CA LYS A 69 19.96 35.81 -14.43
C LYS A 69 19.28 34.58 -13.83
N ASN A 70 18.05 34.77 -13.34
CA ASN A 70 17.20 33.71 -12.77
C ASN A 70 16.29 33.02 -13.80
N LYS A 71 16.37 33.43 -15.07
CA LYS A 71 15.65 32.81 -16.19
C LYS A 71 16.59 31.96 -17.02
N ILE A 72 16.27 30.67 -17.12
CA ILE A 72 17.00 29.67 -17.89
C ILE A 72 16.11 29.26 -19.08
N SER A 73 16.69 29.26 -20.28
CA SER A 73 16.06 28.75 -21.49
C SER A 73 16.86 27.58 -22.01
N LEU A 74 16.24 26.42 -22.15
CA LEU A 74 16.81 25.20 -22.75
C LEU A 74 16.17 24.98 -24.12
N VAL A 75 16.96 24.55 -25.10
CA VAL A 75 16.52 24.36 -26.49
C VAL A 75 16.85 22.94 -26.93
N PHE A 76 15.88 22.30 -27.61
CA PHE A 76 15.96 20.94 -28.13
C PHE A 76 15.78 20.93 -29.65
N ASP A 77 16.15 19.83 -30.30
CA ASP A 77 16.03 19.67 -31.75
C ASP A 77 14.61 19.32 -32.22
N GLU A 78 13.75 18.85 -31.32
CA GLU A 78 12.35 18.50 -31.59
C GLU A 78 11.34 19.10 -30.60
N PHE A 79 10.05 18.84 -30.83
CA PHE A 79 8.98 19.29 -29.96
C PHE A 79 8.93 18.44 -28.69
N ILE A 80 8.95 19.11 -27.54
CA ILE A 80 9.04 18.45 -26.24
C ILE A 80 7.85 18.80 -25.35
N LYS A 81 7.54 17.90 -24.43
CA LYS A 81 6.62 18.13 -23.32
C LYS A 81 7.31 17.74 -22.01
N ILE A 82 6.85 18.34 -20.90
CA ILE A 82 7.35 18.01 -19.56
C ILE A 82 6.25 17.25 -18.83
N GLU A 83 6.51 15.99 -18.51
CA GLU A 83 5.59 15.18 -17.72
C GLU A 83 5.80 15.47 -16.23
N LYS A 84 4.72 15.85 -15.53
CA LYS A 84 4.69 15.98 -14.06
C LYS A 84 5.83 16.85 -13.48
N ALA A 85 6.00 18.06 -14.03
CA ALA A 85 7.11 18.96 -13.67
C ALA A 85 7.30 19.14 -12.15
N THR A 86 6.23 19.34 -11.39
CA THR A 86 6.27 19.53 -9.93
C THR A 86 6.72 18.29 -9.15
N GLU A 87 6.49 17.08 -9.70
CA GLU A 87 6.85 15.81 -9.07
C GLU A 87 8.29 15.40 -9.43
N LYS A 88 8.66 15.57 -10.70
CA LYS A 88 9.88 14.99 -11.29
C LYS A 88 11.06 15.97 -11.39
N VAL A 89 10.81 17.28 -11.44
CA VAL A 89 11.89 18.27 -11.57
C VAL A 89 12.32 18.75 -10.19
N VAL A 90 13.62 18.67 -9.93
CA VAL A 90 14.22 19.11 -8.67
C VAL A 90 15.22 20.21 -8.94
N VAL A 91 15.12 21.30 -8.20
CA VAL A 91 16.12 22.38 -8.21
C VAL A 91 16.94 22.28 -6.93
N SER A 92 18.26 22.24 -7.10
CA SER A 92 19.23 22.20 -6.01
C SER A 92 20.20 23.40 -6.12
N PRO A 93 20.39 24.22 -5.09
CA PRO A 93 19.79 24.16 -3.74
C PRO A 93 18.25 24.29 -3.75
N PRO A 94 17.56 23.79 -2.70
CA PRO A 94 16.10 23.87 -2.63
C PRO A 94 15.62 25.33 -2.66
N GLN A 95 14.49 25.55 -3.35
CA GLN A 95 13.85 26.85 -3.52
C GLN A 95 12.63 26.93 -2.59
N ILE A 96 12.46 28.05 -1.89
CA ILE A 96 11.31 28.33 -1.02
C ILE A 96 10.07 28.51 -1.90
N GLN A 97 10.19 29.27 -2.98
CA GLN A 97 9.14 29.40 -3.98
C GLN A 97 9.36 28.39 -5.11
N GLN A 98 8.33 27.62 -5.43
CA GLN A 98 8.41 26.67 -6.53
C GLN A 98 8.72 27.40 -7.85
N PRO A 99 9.71 26.92 -8.63
CA PRO A 99 10.09 27.54 -9.89
C PRO A 99 9.00 27.37 -10.94
N GLU A 100 8.84 28.37 -11.83
CA GLU A 100 7.92 28.23 -12.96
C GLU A 100 8.64 27.53 -14.11
N ILE A 101 8.17 26.35 -14.49
CA ILE A 101 8.74 25.55 -15.57
C ILE A 101 7.69 25.41 -16.67
N LYS A 102 7.99 25.93 -17.87
CA LYS A 102 7.08 25.90 -19.02
C LYS A 102 7.77 25.34 -20.25
N ALA A 103 7.16 24.35 -20.88
CA ALA A 103 7.57 23.84 -22.19
C ALA A 103 6.74 24.52 -23.29
N THR A 104 7.42 25.13 -24.26
CA THR A 104 6.80 25.77 -25.42
C THR A 104 7.55 25.39 -26.68
N GLY A 105 6.92 24.56 -27.52
CA GLY A 105 7.52 24.08 -28.76
C GLY A 105 8.77 23.23 -28.50
N LYS A 106 9.94 23.72 -28.95
CA LYS A 106 11.24 23.08 -28.75
C LYS A 106 12.04 23.66 -27.58
N LYS A 107 11.39 24.41 -26.69
CA LYS A 107 12.05 25.16 -25.61
C LYS A 107 11.45 24.86 -24.25
N ILE A 108 12.30 24.76 -23.23
CA ILE A 108 11.91 24.80 -21.83
C ILE A 108 12.37 26.12 -21.24
N GLN A 109 11.45 26.85 -20.62
CA GLN A 109 11.75 28.04 -19.82
C GLN A 109 11.60 27.70 -18.34
N VAL A 110 12.67 27.89 -17.58
CA VAL A 110 12.68 27.79 -16.12
C VAL A 110 12.90 29.17 -15.54
N ASN A 111 11.98 29.61 -14.68
CA ASN A 111 12.05 30.87 -13.97
C ASN A 111 12.20 30.58 -12.47
N LEU A 112 13.38 30.85 -11.92
CA LEU A 112 13.63 30.76 -10.48
C LEU A 112 13.08 32.03 -9.82
N LEU A 113 12.07 31.87 -8.96
CA LEU A 113 11.38 32.99 -8.33
C LEU A 113 12.16 33.57 -7.14
N ASP A 114 13.01 32.75 -6.52
CA ASP A 114 13.88 33.18 -5.44
C ASP A 114 15.14 33.88 -5.96
N SER A 115 15.74 34.70 -5.10
CA SER A 115 17.04 35.31 -5.36
C SER A 115 18.14 34.24 -5.36
N LEU A 116 19.03 34.31 -6.35
CA LEU A 116 20.15 33.38 -6.43
C LEU A 116 21.15 33.62 -5.29
N LYS A 117 21.42 32.59 -4.50
CA LYS A 117 22.55 32.53 -3.55
C LYS A 117 23.88 32.80 -4.28
N GLU A 118 24.72 33.64 -3.69
CA GLU A 118 26.07 33.97 -4.16
C GLU A 118 27.00 32.74 -4.09
N ASN A 119 28.00 32.69 -4.99
CA ASN A 119 29.02 31.63 -5.02
C ASN A 119 28.47 30.19 -4.92
N THR A 120 27.37 29.91 -5.59
CA THR A 120 26.63 28.66 -5.46
C THR A 120 26.41 28.01 -6.82
N THR A 121 26.66 26.70 -6.90
CA THR A 121 26.29 25.89 -8.06
C THR A 121 24.81 25.51 -7.97
N TYR A 122 24.05 25.80 -9.03
CA TYR A 122 22.67 25.42 -9.21
C TYR A 122 22.57 24.25 -10.16
N THR A 123 21.80 23.24 -9.79
CA THR A 123 21.46 22.09 -10.64
C THR A 123 19.95 21.96 -10.73
N ILE A 124 19.44 21.90 -11.96
CA ILE A 124 18.04 21.60 -12.27
C ILE A 124 18.02 20.20 -12.85
N ASP A 125 17.60 19.23 -12.03
CA ASP A 125 17.48 17.83 -12.43
C ASP A 125 16.07 17.59 -12.97
N PHE A 126 15.98 17.21 -14.24
CA PHE A 126 14.72 16.85 -14.88
C PHE A 126 14.45 15.36 -14.84
N SER A 127 15.41 14.54 -14.42
CA SER A 127 15.30 13.08 -14.39
C SER A 127 14.77 12.56 -15.74
N ASP A 128 13.60 11.94 -15.78
CA ASP A 128 12.93 11.46 -16.99
C ASP A 128 11.73 12.32 -17.43
N ALA A 129 11.58 13.54 -16.89
CA ALA A 129 10.43 14.41 -17.12
C ALA A 129 10.35 14.98 -18.54
N ILE A 130 11.49 15.11 -19.23
CA ILE A 130 11.54 15.63 -20.60
C ILE A 130 11.29 14.47 -21.56
N VAL A 131 10.18 14.53 -22.28
CA VAL A 131 9.79 13.53 -23.28
C VAL A 131 9.48 14.23 -24.60
N ASP A 132 9.61 13.50 -25.71
CA ASP A 132 9.11 14.01 -26.98
C ASP A 132 7.58 14.18 -26.93
N ASN A 133 7.07 15.06 -27.79
CA ASN A 133 5.66 15.39 -27.79
C ASN A 133 4.77 14.26 -28.38
N ASN A 134 5.26 13.52 -29.37
CA ASN A 134 4.47 12.63 -30.22
C ASN A 134 4.41 11.19 -29.66
N GLU A 135 5.53 10.51 -29.55
CA GLU A 135 5.70 9.13 -29.07
C GLU A 135 5.99 9.04 -27.56
N GLY A 136 6.41 10.13 -26.91
CA GLY A 136 6.61 10.22 -25.47
C GLY A 136 7.83 9.45 -24.94
N ASN A 137 8.85 9.26 -25.78
CA ASN A 137 10.19 8.80 -25.48
C ASN A 137 10.88 9.79 -24.51
N PRO A 138 11.27 9.35 -23.30
CA PRO A 138 11.99 10.19 -22.35
C PRO A 138 13.46 10.36 -22.75
N LEU A 139 13.98 11.58 -22.56
CA LEU A 139 15.41 11.88 -22.68
C LEU A 139 16.25 11.14 -21.63
N GLY A 140 15.74 11.06 -20.40
CA GLY A 140 16.33 10.32 -19.28
C GLY A 140 17.55 11.02 -18.64
N ASN A 141 17.58 11.04 -17.31
CA ASN A 141 18.65 11.53 -16.42
C ASN A 141 19.27 12.90 -16.81
N PHE A 142 18.51 13.78 -17.45
CA PHE A 142 19.01 15.08 -17.89
C PHE A 142 19.04 16.07 -16.73
N ALA A 143 20.20 16.66 -16.47
CA ALA A 143 20.36 17.74 -15.49
C ALA A 143 21.08 18.93 -16.12
N PHE A 144 20.65 20.13 -15.74
CA PHE A 144 21.24 21.38 -16.18
C PHE A 144 21.93 22.08 -15.01
N THR A 145 23.23 22.38 -15.16
CA THR A 145 24.05 22.97 -14.09
C THR A 145 24.66 24.31 -14.51
N PHE A 146 24.67 25.27 -13.59
CA PHE A 146 25.36 26.57 -13.73
C PHE A 146 25.83 27.07 -12.35
N SER A 147 26.68 28.09 -12.31
CA SER A 147 27.14 28.69 -11.04
C SER A 147 27.01 30.20 -11.03
N THR A 148 26.63 30.74 -9.87
CA THR A 148 26.69 32.18 -9.59
C THR A 148 28.10 32.66 -9.24
N GLY A 149 28.99 31.74 -8.85
CA GLY A 149 30.41 32.01 -8.58
C GLY A 149 31.32 31.71 -9.76
N ALA A 150 32.63 31.74 -9.49
CA ALA A 150 33.68 31.49 -10.48
C ALA A 150 33.92 30.00 -10.79
N GLN A 151 33.41 29.09 -9.95
CA GLN A 151 33.63 27.64 -10.05
C GLN A 151 32.31 26.89 -10.07
N ILE A 152 32.33 25.71 -10.69
CA ILE A 152 31.22 24.76 -10.69
C ILE A 152 31.63 23.55 -9.87
N ASP A 153 30.80 23.24 -8.90
CA ASP A 153 30.87 22.00 -8.15
C ASP A 153 30.41 20.85 -9.05
N THR A 154 31.17 19.76 -9.10
CA THR A 154 30.95 18.66 -10.06
C THR A 154 30.76 17.29 -9.42
N MET A 155 30.96 17.15 -8.11
CA MET A 155 30.85 15.84 -7.47
C MET A 155 29.40 15.37 -7.40
N GLU A 156 29.21 14.06 -7.25
CA GLU A 156 27.91 13.42 -7.15
C GLU A 156 27.92 12.41 -6.01
N VAL A 157 26.77 12.26 -5.35
CA VAL A 157 26.48 11.23 -4.36
C VAL A 157 25.20 10.53 -4.79
N ALA A 158 25.24 9.22 -4.92
CA ALA A 158 24.09 8.43 -5.31
C ALA A 158 23.86 7.24 -4.38
N GLY A 159 22.64 6.71 -4.43
CA GLY A 159 22.22 5.62 -3.57
C GLY A 159 20.76 5.23 -3.77
N THR A 160 20.28 4.41 -2.84
CA THR A 160 18.90 3.89 -2.80
C THR A 160 18.29 4.15 -1.43
N LEU A 161 17.04 4.57 -1.42
CA LEU A 161 16.25 4.79 -0.23
C LEU A 161 15.13 3.76 -0.17
N LEU A 162 15.10 3.01 0.93
CA LEU A 162 14.20 1.89 1.18
C LEU A 162 13.43 2.13 2.48
N ASP A 163 12.20 1.66 2.57
CA ASP A 163 11.46 1.58 3.83
C ASP A 163 12.15 0.57 4.76
N ALA A 164 12.45 1.02 5.98
CA ALA A 164 13.20 0.25 6.95
C ALA A 164 12.48 -1.03 7.41
N SER A 165 11.14 -1.04 7.39
CA SER A 165 10.33 -2.14 7.92
C SER A 165 10.18 -3.32 6.94
N ASN A 166 10.37 -3.06 5.64
CA ASN A 166 10.01 -4.03 4.61
C ASN A 166 10.84 -3.95 3.31
N LEU A 167 11.90 -3.15 3.27
CA LEU A 167 12.77 -2.92 2.10
C LEU A 167 12.04 -2.49 0.82
N GLU A 168 10.86 -1.87 0.96
CA GLU A 168 10.12 -1.31 -0.18
C GLU A 168 10.82 -0.02 -0.66
N PRO A 169 11.10 0.14 -1.96
CA PRO A 169 11.62 1.40 -2.46
C PRO A 169 10.62 2.54 -2.31
N ILE A 170 11.09 3.69 -1.82
CA ILE A 170 10.21 4.85 -1.61
C ILE A 170 10.42 5.85 -2.74
N LYS A 171 9.34 6.18 -3.45
CA LYS A 171 9.32 7.16 -4.53
C LYS A 171 9.06 8.58 -4.00
N GLY A 172 9.75 9.56 -4.58
CA GLY A 172 9.46 10.98 -4.39
C GLY A 172 9.91 11.60 -3.07
N MET A 173 10.49 10.81 -2.17
CA MET A 173 11.13 11.28 -0.93
C MET A 173 12.34 12.14 -1.26
N LEU A 174 12.48 13.26 -0.55
CA LEU A 174 13.60 14.18 -0.70
C LEU A 174 14.83 13.61 -0.01
N VAL A 175 15.97 13.62 -0.67
CA VAL A 175 17.26 13.26 -0.08
C VAL A 175 18.17 14.46 -0.14
N GLY A 176 18.72 14.87 0.99
CA GLY A 176 19.49 16.10 1.10
C GLY A 176 20.78 15.95 1.88
N LEU A 177 21.70 16.89 1.60
CA LEU A 177 23.01 16.98 2.23
C LEU A 177 23.10 18.24 3.11
N HIS A 178 23.76 18.09 4.24
CA HIS A 178 24.23 19.18 5.08
C HIS A 178 25.75 19.15 5.21
N SER A 179 26.38 20.29 4.91
CA SER A 179 27.78 20.56 5.22
C SER A 179 28.00 20.85 6.71
N ASN A 180 26.96 21.36 7.40
CA ASN A 180 26.96 21.50 8.85
C ASN A 180 26.80 20.12 9.52
N LEU A 181 27.83 19.70 10.24
CA LEU A 181 27.92 18.38 10.87
C LEU A 181 27.24 18.30 12.24
N ASN A 182 26.42 19.28 12.63
CA ASN A 182 25.61 19.21 13.86
C ASN A 182 24.25 18.57 13.56
N ASP A 183 23.74 17.71 14.44
CA ASP A 183 22.43 17.03 14.22
C ASP A 183 21.27 18.02 14.13
N SER A 184 21.37 19.14 14.85
CA SER A 184 20.39 20.23 14.78
C SER A 184 20.29 20.91 13.42
N ALA A 185 21.22 20.66 12.48
CA ALA A 185 21.11 21.18 11.12
C ALA A 185 19.86 20.64 10.42
N PHE A 186 19.59 19.34 10.54
CA PHE A 186 18.46 18.68 9.88
C PHE A 186 17.09 19.21 10.36
N THR A 187 17.01 19.70 11.60
CA THR A 187 15.77 20.21 12.20
C THR A 187 15.60 21.73 12.14
N LYS A 188 16.66 22.48 11.81
CA LYS A 188 16.65 23.95 11.85
C LYS A 188 17.02 24.64 10.55
N LEU A 189 17.75 23.96 9.66
CA LEU A 189 18.28 24.53 8.44
C LEU A 189 17.78 23.74 7.24
N PRO A 190 17.42 24.39 6.13
CA PRO A 190 17.09 23.67 4.90
C PRO A 190 18.35 23.01 4.34
N PHE A 191 18.17 21.92 3.59
CA PHE A 191 19.28 21.22 2.94
C PHE A 191 20.13 22.11 2.04
N ASP A 192 21.44 21.84 2.00
CA ASP A 192 22.38 22.54 1.11
C ASP A 192 22.22 22.07 -0.33
N ARG A 193 22.06 20.75 -0.51
CA ARG A 193 21.80 20.09 -1.79
C ARG A 193 20.73 19.03 -1.63
N VAL A 194 19.95 18.79 -2.68
CA VAL A 194 18.77 17.93 -2.65
C VAL A 194 18.60 17.19 -3.97
N ALA A 195 18.04 16.00 -3.89
CA ALA A 195 17.47 15.23 -5.00
C ALA A 195 16.16 14.57 -4.53
N ARG A 196 15.39 14.01 -5.47
CA ARG A 196 14.25 13.14 -5.16
C ARG A 196 14.55 11.72 -5.59
N THR A 197 13.93 10.80 -4.89
CA THR A 197 13.98 9.36 -5.19
C THR A 197 13.07 9.01 -6.36
N ASP A 198 13.56 8.15 -7.26
CA ASP A 198 12.78 7.61 -8.38
C ASP A 198 11.82 6.48 -7.94
N SER A 199 11.12 5.86 -8.89
CA SER A 199 10.20 4.74 -8.61
C SER A 199 10.88 3.48 -8.05
N ARG A 200 12.21 3.38 -8.13
CA ARG A 200 13.03 2.31 -7.55
C ARG A 200 13.76 2.78 -6.29
N GLY A 201 13.39 3.94 -5.74
CA GLY A 201 14.03 4.52 -4.56
C GLY A 201 15.43 5.08 -4.82
N HIS A 202 15.91 5.10 -6.07
CA HIS A 202 17.25 5.61 -6.39
C HIS A 202 17.27 7.13 -6.37
N PHE A 203 18.35 7.70 -5.85
CA PHE A 203 18.60 9.14 -5.85
C PHE A 203 20.02 9.44 -6.34
N SER A 204 20.21 10.62 -6.92
CA SER A 204 21.50 11.15 -7.37
C SER A 204 21.53 12.64 -7.06
N ILE A 205 22.38 13.03 -6.11
CA ILE A 205 22.59 14.44 -5.74
C ILE A 205 23.82 14.92 -6.48
N ARG A 206 23.65 15.89 -7.38
CA ARG A 206 24.69 16.37 -8.30
C ARG A 206 25.19 17.76 -7.96
N GLY A 207 26.40 18.03 -8.43
CA GLY A 207 27.06 19.33 -8.33
C GLY A 207 27.49 19.65 -6.90
N ILE A 208 27.99 18.66 -6.16
CA ILE A 208 28.41 18.81 -4.77
C ILE A 208 29.84 19.34 -4.71
N ALA A 209 30.12 20.24 -3.77
CA ALA A 209 31.47 20.73 -3.52
C ALA A 209 32.30 19.66 -2.78
N PRO A 210 33.63 19.62 -2.94
CA PRO A 210 34.47 18.75 -2.12
C PRO A 210 34.32 19.09 -0.63
N GLY A 211 34.05 18.09 0.21
CA GLY A 211 33.80 18.32 1.63
C GLY A 211 33.36 17.09 2.39
N LYS A 212 32.93 17.29 3.63
CA LYS A 212 32.28 16.26 4.46
C LYS A 212 30.82 16.65 4.64
N TYR A 213 29.93 15.68 4.50
CA TYR A 213 28.50 15.90 4.56
C TYR A 213 27.81 14.87 5.43
N ARG A 214 26.67 15.27 5.99
CA ARG A 214 25.65 14.32 6.43
C ARG A 214 24.53 14.26 5.42
N ILE A 215 24.00 13.05 5.24
CA ILE A 215 22.92 12.77 4.31
C ILE A 215 21.67 12.36 5.09
N TYR A 216 20.54 12.91 4.67
CA TYR A 216 19.24 12.65 5.26
C TYR A 216 18.20 12.45 4.17
N GLY A 217 17.20 11.64 4.46
CA GLY A 217 15.96 11.57 3.70
C GLY A 217 14.84 12.23 4.49
N LEU A 218 13.95 12.95 3.82
CA LEU A 218 12.78 13.59 4.41
C LEU A 218 11.59 13.47 3.47
N MET A 219 10.50 12.89 3.96
CA MET A 219 9.19 12.95 3.31
C MET A 219 8.47 14.21 3.79
N ASP A 220 8.91 15.33 3.23
CA ASP A 220 8.52 16.68 3.60
C ASP A 220 7.09 16.99 3.16
N ALA A 221 6.18 17.11 4.13
CA ALA A 221 4.77 17.36 3.85
C ALA A 221 4.45 18.86 3.72
N ASP A 222 5.19 19.73 4.41
CA ASP A 222 4.96 21.18 4.44
C ASP A 222 5.90 21.96 3.50
N GLN A 223 6.82 21.27 2.82
CA GLN A 223 7.76 21.77 1.81
C GLN A 223 8.73 22.83 2.35
N ASN A 224 9.09 22.75 3.63
CA ASN A 224 10.02 23.68 4.25
C ASN A 224 11.49 23.21 4.21
N PHE A 225 11.75 21.99 3.73
CA PHE A 225 13.06 21.32 3.64
C PHE A 225 13.76 21.04 4.97
N THR A 226 13.02 21.00 6.07
CA THR A 226 13.50 20.80 7.45
C THR A 226 12.64 19.80 8.19
N PHE A 227 13.25 18.93 8.99
CA PHE A 227 12.50 18.00 9.81
C PHE A 227 11.96 18.71 11.06
N ASN A 228 10.67 19.04 11.07
CA ASN A 228 10.02 19.75 12.18
C ASN A 228 8.83 18.97 12.79
N GLN A 229 8.34 17.92 12.12
CA GLN A 229 7.15 17.17 12.51
C GLN A 229 7.48 15.69 12.66
N LYS A 230 7.29 15.13 13.86
CA LYS A 230 7.55 13.71 14.16
C LYS A 230 6.71 12.71 13.34
N SER A 231 5.65 13.17 12.68
CA SER A 231 4.83 12.36 11.76
C SER A 231 5.48 12.15 10.39
N GLU A 232 6.47 12.97 10.04
CA GLU A 232 7.19 12.85 8.78
C GLU A 232 8.09 11.61 8.79
N MET A 233 8.23 11.00 7.61
CA MET A 233 9.15 9.90 7.44
C MET A 233 10.54 10.47 7.18
N ILE A 234 11.54 9.92 7.88
CA ILE A 234 12.92 10.38 7.80
C ILE A 234 13.86 9.20 7.54
N ALA A 235 15.03 9.49 7.01
CA ALA A 235 16.16 8.56 6.95
C ALA A 235 17.43 9.33 7.31
N PHE A 236 18.40 8.69 7.95
CA PHE A 236 19.71 9.29 8.18
C PHE A 236 20.79 8.23 8.11
N ASN A 237 22.01 8.64 7.75
CA ASN A 237 23.18 7.78 7.77
C ASN A 237 24.04 8.09 8.99
N ASP A 238 24.54 7.05 9.66
CA ASP A 238 25.41 7.21 10.84
C ASP A 238 26.80 7.69 10.44
N SER A 239 27.23 7.36 9.22
CA SER A 239 28.53 7.73 8.68
C SER A 239 28.50 9.03 7.86
N LEU A 240 29.60 9.77 7.93
CA LEU A 240 29.80 10.95 7.07
C LEU A 240 29.97 10.52 5.62
N VAL A 241 29.35 11.28 4.71
CA VAL A 241 29.53 11.14 3.26
C VAL A 241 30.65 12.06 2.81
N ILE A 242 31.65 11.48 2.16
CA ILE A 242 32.78 12.20 1.59
C ILE A 242 32.77 11.93 0.08
N PRO A 243 32.24 12.85 -0.74
CA PRO A 243 32.22 12.69 -2.17
C PRO A 243 33.66 12.66 -2.73
N THR A 244 33.91 11.69 -3.60
CA THR A 244 35.18 11.53 -4.32
C THR A 244 34.90 11.23 -5.78
N MET A 245 35.91 11.39 -6.62
CA MET A 245 35.82 11.08 -8.05
C MET A 245 37.07 10.37 -8.51
N GLU A 246 36.89 9.42 -9.43
CA GLU A 246 37.97 8.68 -10.06
C GLU A 246 37.72 8.56 -11.57
N GLU A 247 38.79 8.43 -12.34
CA GLU A 247 38.67 8.17 -13.77
C GLU A 247 38.50 6.67 -14.00
N ARG A 248 37.42 6.27 -14.66
CA ARG A 248 37.19 4.90 -15.11
C ARG A 248 37.15 4.84 -16.62
N VAL A 249 37.42 3.66 -17.16
CA VAL A 249 37.32 3.37 -18.58
C VAL A 249 36.15 2.42 -18.79
N ARG A 250 35.28 2.75 -19.74
CA ARG A 250 34.29 1.80 -20.26
C ARG A 250 34.64 1.45 -21.69
N MET A 251 34.41 0.20 -22.06
CA MET A 251 34.51 -0.25 -23.44
C MET A 251 33.15 -0.08 -24.10
N ASP A 252 33.11 0.68 -25.19
CA ASP A 252 31.95 0.81 -26.06
C ASP A 252 32.24 0.05 -27.35
N THR A 253 31.23 -0.58 -27.94
CA THR A 253 31.43 -1.40 -29.16
C THR A 253 30.67 -0.75 -30.30
N ALA A 254 31.39 -0.33 -31.34
CA ALA A 254 30.78 0.06 -32.60
C ALA A 254 30.45 -1.22 -33.38
N TRP A 255 29.19 -1.40 -33.73
CA TRP A 255 28.70 -2.58 -34.46
C TRP A 255 28.58 -2.24 -35.95
N VAL A 256 29.05 -3.13 -36.83
CA VAL A 256 28.77 -3.04 -38.28
C VAL A 256 27.38 -3.60 -38.56
N ASP A 257 27.06 -4.73 -37.94
CA ASP A 257 25.76 -5.38 -37.96
C ASP A 257 25.46 -6.03 -36.60
N SER A 258 24.33 -6.74 -36.49
CA SER A 258 23.88 -7.36 -35.23
C SER A 258 24.77 -8.48 -34.68
N LEU A 259 25.77 -8.96 -35.43
CA LEU A 259 26.63 -10.09 -35.05
C LEU A 259 28.13 -9.76 -35.12
N THR A 260 28.50 -8.68 -35.78
CA THR A 260 29.89 -8.28 -36.01
C THR A 260 30.16 -6.90 -35.41
N TYR A 261 31.13 -6.86 -34.51
CA TYR A 261 31.68 -5.61 -34.00
C TYR A 261 32.77 -5.11 -34.94
N ASP A 262 32.73 -3.81 -35.24
CA ASP A 262 33.75 -3.10 -36.03
C ASP A 262 34.98 -2.82 -35.15
N THR A 263 34.73 -2.10 -34.04
CA THR A 263 35.79 -1.51 -33.22
C THR A 263 35.31 -1.41 -31.78
N ILE A 264 36.20 -1.76 -30.84
CA ILE A 264 36.01 -1.51 -29.41
C ILE A 264 36.66 -0.16 -29.10
N ILE A 265 35.85 0.80 -28.67
CA ILE A 265 36.26 2.16 -28.33
C ILE A 265 36.34 2.27 -26.82
N GLU A 266 37.53 2.56 -26.30
CA GLU A 266 37.69 2.90 -24.89
C GLU A 266 37.25 4.35 -24.64
N LYS A 267 36.24 4.53 -23.80
CA LYS A 267 35.76 5.85 -23.38
C LYS A 267 36.07 6.06 -21.91
N LYS A 268 36.98 6.99 -21.64
CA LYS A 268 37.24 7.50 -20.29
C LYS A 268 36.03 8.30 -19.80
N TYR A 269 35.63 8.08 -18.56
CA TYR A 269 34.58 8.84 -17.89
C TYR A 269 34.92 9.04 -16.41
N THR A 270 34.45 10.15 -15.85
CA THR A 270 34.54 10.40 -14.42
C THR A 270 33.46 9.60 -13.70
N HIS A 271 33.88 8.78 -12.75
CA HIS A 271 32.99 8.04 -11.86
C HIS A 271 33.00 8.70 -10.49
N TYR A 272 31.82 8.91 -9.92
CA TYR A 272 31.64 9.59 -8.65
C TYR A 272 31.28 8.58 -7.57
N LEU A 273 31.81 8.79 -6.37
CA LEU A 273 31.60 7.92 -5.21
C LEU A 273 31.21 8.77 -3.98
N PRO A 274 30.38 8.23 -3.07
CA PRO A 274 29.71 6.93 -3.15
C PRO A 274 28.50 6.93 -4.10
N ASP A 275 28.29 5.80 -4.79
CA ASP A 275 27.17 5.59 -5.73
C ASP A 275 26.15 4.54 -5.27
N ASN A 276 26.39 3.92 -4.11
CA ASN A 276 25.63 2.79 -3.58
C ASN A 276 25.20 2.99 -2.12
N LEU A 277 25.01 4.25 -1.67
CA LEU A 277 24.52 4.52 -0.32
C LEU A 277 23.13 3.90 -0.12
N ILE A 278 22.89 3.27 1.02
CA ILE A 278 21.57 2.75 1.38
C ILE A 278 21.04 3.56 2.57
N LEU A 279 19.90 4.22 2.36
CA LEU A 279 19.18 4.93 3.40
C LEU A 279 17.91 4.14 3.76
N ARG A 280 17.72 3.90 5.06
CA ARG A 280 16.52 3.23 5.59
C ARG A 280 15.59 4.28 6.18
N ALA A 281 14.44 4.45 5.53
CA ALA A 281 13.45 5.42 5.93
C ALA A 281 12.46 4.82 6.93
N PHE A 282 12.15 5.57 7.98
CA PHE A 282 11.27 5.15 9.05
C PHE A 282 10.46 6.35 9.56
N LYS A 283 9.36 6.07 10.25
CA LYS A 283 8.60 7.08 10.99
C LYS A 283 8.90 6.92 12.46
N GLU A 284 9.22 8.02 13.14
CA GLU A 284 9.37 7.98 14.58
C GLU A 284 8.06 7.58 15.25
N LEU A 285 8.16 6.90 16.38
CA LEU A 285 6.99 6.51 17.15
C LEU A 285 6.40 7.77 17.82
N ASN A 286 5.29 8.27 17.28
CA ASN A 286 4.58 9.40 17.87
C ASN A 286 3.80 8.92 19.10
N ASN A 287 4.37 9.17 20.29
CA ASN A 287 3.79 8.72 21.55
C ASN A 287 2.73 9.67 22.14
N SER A 288 2.32 10.72 21.42
CA SER A 288 1.33 11.68 21.93
C SER A 288 -0.03 11.01 22.16
N GLN A 289 -0.46 11.00 23.40
CA GLN A 289 -1.75 10.46 23.82
C GLN A 289 -2.79 11.57 23.94
N TYR A 290 -3.92 11.41 23.25
CA TYR A 290 -5.07 12.32 23.33
C TYR A 290 -6.34 11.62 22.83
N LEU A 291 -7.51 12.14 23.22
CA LEU A 291 -8.79 11.69 22.68
C LEU A 291 -8.96 12.23 21.25
N ILE A 292 -8.94 11.33 20.26
CA ILE A 292 -9.17 11.68 18.84
C ILE A 292 -10.63 12.06 18.63
N LYS A 293 -11.54 11.15 19.02
CA LYS A 293 -12.98 11.34 18.85
C LYS A 293 -13.78 10.47 19.82
N SER A 294 -15.03 10.87 20.02
CA SER A 294 -16.04 10.09 20.74
C SER A 294 -17.31 10.01 19.89
N GLU A 295 -17.92 8.84 19.80
CA GLU A 295 -19.15 8.68 19.04
C GLU A 295 -20.10 7.61 19.59
N ARG A 296 -21.40 7.85 19.42
CA ARG A 296 -22.49 6.92 19.77
C ARG A 296 -23.31 6.64 18.51
N LEU A 297 -22.88 5.63 17.75
CA LEU A 297 -23.55 5.27 16.49
C LEU A 297 -24.91 4.60 16.73
N VAL A 298 -24.96 3.74 17.74
CA VAL A 298 -26.16 3.00 18.16
C VAL A 298 -26.52 3.37 19.60
N PRO A 299 -27.80 3.32 20.01
CA PRO A 299 -28.21 3.66 21.37
C PRO A 299 -27.48 2.86 22.44
N GLN A 300 -27.25 1.56 22.17
CA GLN A 300 -26.65 0.58 23.08
C GLN A 300 -25.15 0.76 23.31
N LYS A 301 -24.44 1.51 22.46
CA LYS A 301 -22.96 1.54 22.48
C LYS A 301 -22.40 2.90 22.09
N PHE A 302 -21.44 3.38 22.87
CA PHE A 302 -20.56 4.47 22.45
C PHE A 302 -19.10 4.04 22.47
N THR A 303 -18.28 4.74 21.69
CA THR A 303 -16.87 4.42 21.48
C THR A 303 -16.01 5.65 21.67
N LEU A 304 -14.89 5.46 22.35
CA LEU A 304 -13.83 6.44 22.52
C LEU A 304 -12.60 5.97 21.74
N TYR A 305 -11.98 6.89 21.01
CA TYR A 305 -10.77 6.64 20.22
C TYR A 305 -9.63 7.52 20.71
N PHE A 306 -8.51 6.92 21.08
CA PHE A 306 -7.29 7.56 21.55
C PHE A 306 -6.16 7.39 20.54
N ALA A 307 -5.23 8.33 20.53
CA ALA A 307 -4.14 8.38 19.56
C ALA A 307 -3.03 7.36 19.81
N ASN A 308 -2.78 7.00 21.06
CA ASN A 308 -1.74 6.07 21.46
C ASN A 308 -2.27 5.02 22.46
N LYS A 309 -1.46 4.00 22.72
CA LYS A 309 -1.75 3.00 23.75
C LYS A 309 -1.84 3.65 25.13
N ALA A 310 -2.73 3.14 25.97
CA ALA A 310 -2.89 3.56 27.36
C ALA A 310 -2.70 2.37 28.30
N ASP A 311 -1.98 2.57 29.39
CA ASP A 311 -1.86 1.54 30.43
C ASP A 311 -3.11 1.50 31.33
N THR A 312 -3.85 2.61 31.39
CA THR A 312 -5.03 2.78 32.26
C THR A 312 -6.27 3.14 31.45
N LEU A 313 -7.43 2.65 31.92
CA LEU A 313 -8.72 3.05 31.36
C LEU A 313 -9.08 4.48 31.81
N PRO A 314 -9.77 5.25 30.97
CA PRO A 314 -10.24 6.57 31.37
C PRO A 314 -11.32 6.46 32.44
N VAL A 315 -11.32 7.41 33.38
CA VAL A 315 -12.32 7.49 34.44
C VAL A 315 -13.53 8.26 33.92
N LEU A 316 -14.68 7.62 33.95
CA LEU A 316 -15.94 8.19 33.48
C LEU A 316 -16.83 8.52 34.67
N LYS A 317 -17.46 9.70 34.64
CA LYS A 317 -18.52 10.08 35.58
C LYS A 317 -19.73 10.61 34.82
N GLY A 318 -20.90 10.03 35.07
CA GLY A 318 -22.16 10.45 34.47
C GLY A 318 -22.58 11.82 35.02
N LEU A 319 -23.00 12.72 34.13
CA LEU A 319 -23.55 14.03 34.51
C LEU A 319 -25.08 14.02 34.54
N ASN A 320 -25.71 13.16 33.73
CA ASN A 320 -27.16 13.00 33.67
C ASN A 320 -27.64 11.55 33.87
N PHE A 321 -26.75 10.66 34.33
CA PHE A 321 -27.05 9.27 34.65
C PHE A 321 -26.07 8.77 35.73
N ASP A 322 -26.42 7.66 36.38
CA ASP A 322 -25.50 6.95 37.28
C ASP A 322 -24.64 5.97 36.46
N GLU A 323 -23.32 6.16 36.48
CA GLU A 323 -22.37 5.31 35.76
C GLU A 323 -22.12 3.96 36.45
N LYS A 324 -22.51 3.80 37.71
CA LYS A 324 -22.19 2.58 38.48
C LYS A 324 -22.86 1.37 37.86
N GLU A 325 -22.03 0.39 37.48
CA GLU A 325 -22.44 -0.86 36.83
C GLU A 325 -23.20 -0.71 35.49
N ALA A 326 -23.28 0.50 34.95
CA ALA A 326 -24.07 0.82 33.76
C ALA A 326 -23.48 0.24 32.46
N PHE A 327 -22.20 -0.15 32.46
CA PHE A 327 -21.45 -0.50 31.24
C PHE A 327 -20.82 -1.89 31.28
N VAL A 328 -20.74 -2.55 30.13
CA VAL A 328 -19.73 -3.58 29.80
C VAL A 328 -18.66 -2.93 28.94
N ILE A 329 -17.39 -3.08 29.32
CA ILE A 329 -16.25 -2.44 28.64
C ILE A 329 -15.60 -3.46 27.70
N GLU A 330 -15.60 -3.17 26.40
CA GLU A 330 -14.84 -3.89 25.37
C GLU A 330 -13.68 -2.99 24.96
N LYS A 331 -12.44 -3.48 25.09
CA LYS A 331 -11.23 -2.69 24.83
C LYS A 331 -10.27 -3.44 23.93
N THR A 332 -9.54 -2.72 23.09
CA THR A 332 -8.44 -3.29 22.31
C THR A 332 -7.25 -3.62 23.22
N HIS A 333 -6.35 -4.50 22.77
CA HIS A 333 -5.11 -4.82 23.51
C HIS A 333 -4.26 -3.58 23.86
N ARG A 334 -4.34 -2.53 23.03
CA ARG A 334 -3.63 -1.26 23.24
C ARG A 334 -4.40 -0.27 24.14
N ASN A 335 -5.65 -0.57 24.51
CA ASN A 335 -6.58 0.35 25.16
C ASN A 335 -6.74 1.70 24.42
N ASP A 336 -6.54 1.71 23.11
CA ASP A 336 -6.67 2.91 22.27
C ASP A 336 -8.11 3.11 21.77
N THR A 337 -8.84 2.02 21.56
CA THR A 337 -10.26 2.04 21.20
C THR A 337 -11.03 1.31 22.28
N ILE A 338 -11.98 2.03 22.89
CA ILE A 338 -12.75 1.52 24.03
C ILE A 338 -14.23 1.67 23.70
N HIS A 339 -14.94 0.55 23.72
CA HIS A 339 -16.38 0.45 23.53
C HIS A 339 -17.06 0.28 24.89
N TYR A 340 -18.05 1.11 25.15
CA TYR A 340 -18.90 1.04 26.34
C TYR A 340 -20.30 0.60 25.92
N TRP A 341 -20.65 -0.62 26.29
CA TRP A 341 -21.98 -1.20 26.08
C TRP A 341 -22.89 -0.86 27.24
N VAL A 342 -23.97 -0.15 26.97
CA VAL A 342 -24.91 0.33 27.99
C VAL A 342 -25.86 -0.80 28.37
N LYS A 343 -25.85 -1.27 29.61
CA LYS A 343 -26.71 -2.38 30.08
C LYS A 343 -28.15 -1.95 30.30
N ASP A 344 -28.34 -0.79 30.94
CA ASP A 344 -29.67 -0.34 31.34
C ASP A 344 -30.50 0.12 30.13
N SER A 345 -31.69 -0.47 29.99
CA SER A 345 -32.66 -0.12 28.96
C SER A 345 -33.12 1.32 29.04
N VAL A 346 -33.30 1.85 30.25
CA VAL A 346 -33.71 3.25 30.45
C VAL A 346 -32.60 4.17 29.96
N LEU A 347 -31.35 3.82 30.26
CA LEU A 347 -30.18 4.61 29.92
C LEU A 347 -29.91 4.64 28.41
N TYR A 348 -29.90 3.48 27.73
CA TYR A 348 -29.65 3.49 26.28
C TYR A 348 -30.80 4.13 25.49
N LYS A 349 -32.02 4.19 26.03
CA LYS A 349 -33.16 4.89 25.42
C LYS A 349 -33.06 6.42 25.53
N GLN A 350 -32.16 6.96 26.36
CA GLN A 350 -31.94 8.40 26.43
C GLN A 350 -31.27 8.94 25.16
N ASP A 351 -31.78 10.06 24.66
CA ASP A 351 -31.26 10.71 23.45
C ASP A 351 -29.80 11.13 23.58
N THR A 352 -29.40 11.62 24.77
CA THR A 352 -28.05 12.14 25.03
C THR A 352 -27.50 11.60 26.33
N LEU A 353 -26.28 11.06 26.29
CA LEU A 353 -25.47 10.76 27.47
C LEU A 353 -24.45 11.88 27.67
N ALA A 354 -24.56 12.62 28.77
CA ALA A 354 -23.60 13.64 29.17
C ALA A 354 -22.70 13.08 30.27
N LEU A 355 -21.39 13.18 30.08
CA LEU A 355 -20.40 12.62 31.00
C LEU A 355 -19.15 13.48 31.06
N SER A 356 -18.44 13.43 32.18
CA SER A 356 -17.06 13.92 32.29
C SER A 356 -16.10 12.75 32.17
N LEU A 357 -15.10 12.88 31.31
CA LEU A 357 -14.09 11.87 31.01
C LEU A 357 -12.72 12.36 31.46
N THR A 358 -12.09 11.68 32.41
CA THR A 358 -10.71 11.94 32.83
C THR A 358 -9.78 10.89 32.23
N TYR A 359 -8.77 11.32 31.48
CA TYR A 359 -7.81 10.45 30.79
C TYR A 359 -6.41 11.07 30.77
N LEU A 360 -5.38 10.26 30.50
CA LEU A 360 -4.01 10.77 30.36
C LEU A 360 -3.83 11.42 29.00
N TYR A 361 -3.30 12.64 29.00
CA TYR A 361 -3.03 13.47 27.83
C TYR A 361 -1.55 13.84 27.78
N THR A 362 -0.95 13.83 26.60
CA THR A 362 0.44 14.28 26.41
C THR A 362 0.48 15.79 26.22
N ASP A 363 1.11 16.49 27.15
CA ASP A 363 1.28 17.94 27.10
C ASP A 363 2.35 18.39 26.08
N THR A 364 2.57 19.71 25.99
CA THR A 364 3.57 20.30 25.08
C THR A 364 5.01 19.97 25.45
N LEU A 365 5.25 19.46 26.67
CA LEU A 365 6.56 18.98 27.14
C LEU A 365 6.70 17.46 26.97
N ASN A 366 5.77 16.82 26.25
CA ASN A 366 5.69 15.37 26.05
C ASN A 366 5.51 14.55 27.34
N GLN A 367 4.89 15.13 28.37
CA GLN A 367 4.57 14.45 29.62
C GLN A 367 3.11 14.04 29.69
N LEU A 368 2.83 12.86 30.27
CA LEU A 368 1.48 12.37 30.47
C LEU A 368 0.87 13.02 31.72
N VAL A 369 -0.18 13.81 31.52
CA VAL A 369 -0.92 14.51 32.58
C VAL A 369 -2.40 14.17 32.52
N PRO A 370 -3.12 14.06 33.65
CA PRO A 370 -4.55 13.83 33.64
C PRO A 370 -5.29 15.05 33.09
N ARG A 371 -6.19 14.82 32.12
CA ARG A 371 -7.06 15.83 31.52
C ARG A 371 -8.51 15.39 31.66
N THR A 372 -9.39 16.33 31.99
CA THR A 372 -10.83 16.09 32.11
C THR A 372 -11.57 16.86 31.03
N ASP A 373 -12.27 16.14 30.16
CA ASP A 373 -13.13 16.73 29.13
C ASP A 373 -14.61 16.40 29.41
N THR A 374 -15.52 17.28 29.00
CA THR A 374 -16.97 17.04 29.09
C THR A 374 -17.50 16.60 27.74
N LEU A 375 -18.13 15.44 27.67
CA LEU A 375 -18.66 14.84 26.44
C LEU A 375 -20.19 14.80 26.47
N ARG A 376 -20.80 15.06 25.30
CA ARG A 376 -22.25 14.92 25.06
C ARG A 376 -22.46 13.96 23.89
N LEU A 377 -22.86 12.74 24.19
CA LEU A 377 -22.97 11.65 23.24
C LEU A 377 -24.42 11.46 22.80
N VAL A 378 -24.74 11.97 21.61
CA VAL A 378 -26.05 11.81 20.98
C VAL A 378 -26.07 10.56 20.13
N SER A 379 -27.11 9.72 20.25
CA SER A 379 -27.26 8.55 19.39
C SER A 379 -27.55 8.97 17.95
N LYS A 380 -26.74 8.51 16.98
CA LYS A 380 -26.98 8.77 15.55
C LYS A 380 -28.18 7.98 15.00
N GLN A 381 -28.46 6.80 15.55
CA GLN A 381 -29.68 6.05 15.27
C GLN A 381 -30.77 6.43 16.28
N LYS A 382 -31.94 6.82 15.79
CA LYS A 382 -33.14 6.94 16.61
C LYS A 382 -33.73 5.55 16.79
N LEU A 383 -34.07 5.18 18.03
CA LEU A 383 -34.94 4.03 18.25
C LEU A 383 -36.27 4.31 17.55
N VAL A 384 -36.68 3.42 16.65
CA VAL A 384 -38.05 3.45 16.12
C VAL A 384 -38.95 3.27 17.33
N LYS A 385 -39.74 4.29 17.66
CA LYS A 385 -40.84 4.11 18.62
C LYS A 385 -41.76 3.06 18.00
N GLU A 386 -41.92 1.93 18.66
CA GLU A 386 -43.03 1.02 18.37
C GLU A 386 -44.31 1.86 18.52
N GLU A 387 -44.89 2.26 17.38
CA GLU A 387 -46.22 2.84 17.40
C GLU A 387 -47.17 1.74 17.88
N PRO A 388 -48.05 2.00 18.86
CA PRO A 388 -49.05 1.01 19.24
C PRO A 388 -49.89 0.71 18.00
N GLU A 389 -49.84 -0.54 17.55
CA GLU A 389 -50.47 -0.97 16.31
C GLU A 389 -51.92 -0.47 16.25
N LYS A 390 -52.19 0.41 15.29
CA LYS A 390 -53.56 0.78 14.95
C LYS A 390 -54.25 -0.46 14.43
N LYS A 391 -55.07 -1.08 15.28
CA LYS A 391 -56.04 -2.15 14.98
C LYS A 391 -56.62 -1.99 13.57
N LYS A 392 -56.06 -2.72 12.60
CA LYS A 392 -56.65 -2.89 11.27
C LYS A 392 -57.84 -3.84 11.39
N LYS A 393 -59.02 -3.28 11.65
CA LYS A 393 -60.29 -3.98 11.38
C LYS A 393 -60.45 -4.16 9.87
N LYS A 394 -60.22 -5.39 9.39
CA LYS A 394 -61.07 -6.20 8.46
C LYS A 394 -60.24 -7.10 7.55
N LYS A 395 -60.15 -8.38 7.92
CA LYS A 395 -60.43 -9.53 7.05
C LYS A 395 -60.68 -10.74 7.96
N LYS A 396 -61.72 -11.52 7.65
CA LYS A 396 -62.11 -12.75 8.36
C LYS A 396 -62.00 -13.89 7.34
N LYS A 397 -61.46 -15.04 7.78
CA LYS A 397 -61.15 -16.31 7.07
C LYS A 397 -59.88 -16.22 6.21
N ASP A 398 -58.77 -16.91 6.47
CA ASP A 398 -58.55 -18.20 7.13
C ASP A 398 -57.59 -18.13 8.34
N ASP A 399 -57.70 -19.10 9.26
CA ASP A 399 -56.88 -19.25 10.46
C ASP A 399 -55.48 -19.81 10.10
N GLU A 400 -54.52 -18.92 9.89
CA GLU A 400 -53.10 -19.18 10.18
C GLU A 400 -52.63 -18.01 11.05
N GLU A 401 -52.32 -18.27 12.33
CA GLU A 401 -51.61 -17.31 13.17
C GLU A 401 -50.25 -17.05 12.51
N GLU A 402 -50.07 -15.89 11.88
CA GLU A 402 -48.74 -15.39 11.51
C GLU A 402 -47.97 -15.14 12.82
N VAL A 403 -47.25 -16.16 13.28
CA VAL A 403 -46.33 -16.05 14.42
C VAL A 403 -45.25 -15.04 14.04
N GLU A 404 -45.11 -13.95 14.80
CA GLU A 404 -44.04 -12.99 14.57
C GLU A 404 -42.69 -13.72 14.60
N PRO A 405 -41.81 -13.52 13.59
CA PRO A 405 -40.54 -14.24 13.51
C PRO A 405 -39.68 -13.88 14.72
N THR A 406 -39.32 -14.90 15.51
CA THR A 406 -38.47 -14.73 16.68
C THR A 406 -37.12 -14.15 16.26
N LYS A 407 -36.73 -13.02 16.85
CA LYS A 407 -35.44 -12.39 16.57
C LYS A 407 -34.35 -13.04 17.41
N PHE A 408 -33.38 -13.66 16.75
CA PHE A 408 -32.24 -14.30 17.40
C PHE A 408 -31.03 -13.37 17.52
N LEU A 409 -30.14 -13.70 18.45
CA LEU A 409 -28.81 -13.13 18.53
C LEU A 409 -27.96 -13.68 17.38
N SER A 410 -27.48 -12.80 16.52
CA SER A 410 -26.57 -13.16 15.43
C SER A 410 -25.22 -13.61 15.98
N VAL A 411 -24.74 -14.75 15.47
CA VAL A 411 -23.43 -15.31 15.77
C VAL A 411 -22.71 -15.67 14.48
N LYS A 412 -21.48 -15.19 14.33
CA LYS A 412 -20.59 -15.62 13.27
C LYS A 412 -19.76 -16.79 13.77
N VAL A 413 -19.97 -17.96 13.17
CA VAL A 413 -19.25 -19.18 13.48
C VAL A 413 -18.11 -19.34 12.46
N ASP A 414 -16.88 -19.30 12.93
CA ASP A 414 -15.70 -19.63 12.14
C ASP A 414 -15.33 -21.10 12.39
N ALA A 415 -15.91 -21.96 11.57
CA ALA A 415 -15.65 -23.40 11.54
C ALA A 415 -15.61 -23.83 10.07
N PRO A 416 -14.45 -23.73 9.41
CA PRO A 416 -14.34 -24.03 7.98
C PRO A 416 -14.66 -25.51 7.73
N SER A 417 -15.32 -25.80 6.61
CA SER A 417 -15.66 -27.18 6.21
C SER A 417 -14.44 -28.11 6.10
N SER A 418 -13.26 -27.54 5.84
CA SER A 418 -11.96 -28.20 5.92
C SER A 418 -11.15 -27.52 7.01
N MET A 419 -10.97 -28.20 8.14
CA MET A 419 -10.30 -27.70 9.34
C MET A 419 -8.81 -28.03 9.30
N ASP A 420 -7.97 -27.07 9.68
CA ASP A 420 -6.54 -27.31 9.86
C ASP A 420 -6.27 -28.07 11.17
N VAL A 421 -5.20 -28.87 11.23
CA VAL A 421 -4.85 -29.68 12.42
C VAL A 421 -4.63 -28.84 13.68
N TYR A 422 -4.25 -27.58 13.52
CA TYR A 422 -4.08 -26.58 14.59
C TYR A 422 -5.15 -25.48 14.56
N GLY A 423 -6.23 -25.68 13.79
CA GLY A 423 -7.35 -24.75 13.74
C GLY A 423 -8.14 -24.76 15.05
N SER A 424 -8.97 -23.73 15.25
CA SER A 424 -9.94 -23.70 16.34
C SER A 424 -11.29 -23.22 15.80
N ILE A 425 -12.36 -23.52 16.54
CA ILE A 425 -13.67 -22.98 16.20
C ILE A 425 -13.84 -21.67 16.97
N SER A 426 -14.16 -20.59 16.27
CA SER A 426 -14.45 -19.31 16.91
C SER A 426 -15.92 -18.91 16.76
N LEU A 427 -16.54 -18.49 17.85
CA LEU A 427 -17.86 -17.86 17.86
C LEU A 427 -17.68 -16.36 18.12
N VAL A 428 -18.18 -15.52 17.21
CA VAL A 428 -18.13 -14.06 17.35
C VAL A 428 -19.56 -13.52 17.37
N PHE A 429 -19.93 -12.89 18.49
CA PHE A 429 -21.26 -12.33 18.70
C PHE A 429 -21.34 -10.84 18.35
N GLU A 430 -22.53 -10.37 17.97
CA GLU A 430 -22.76 -8.94 17.69
C GLU A 430 -22.80 -8.06 18.96
N GLU A 431 -23.11 -8.65 20.11
CA GLU A 431 -23.14 -8.02 21.43
C GLU A 431 -22.46 -8.90 22.49
N PRO A 432 -22.04 -8.34 23.64
CA PRO A 432 -21.51 -9.13 24.75
C PRO A 432 -22.52 -10.16 25.27
N ILE A 433 -22.01 -11.31 25.69
CA ILE A 433 -22.82 -12.39 26.26
C ILE A 433 -23.00 -12.17 27.77
N ALA A 434 -24.25 -12.26 28.23
CA ALA A 434 -24.60 -12.19 29.65
C ALA A 434 -24.41 -13.54 30.35
N TYR A 435 -24.84 -14.62 29.69
CA TYR A 435 -24.75 -15.99 30.20
C TYR A 435 -24.76 -16.99 29.05
N PHE A 436 -24.09 -18.13 29.24
CA PHE A 436 -24.15 -19.27 28.33
C PHE A 436 -24.21 -20.59 29.10
N ASP A 437 -24.88 -21.58 28.51
CA ASP A 437 -24.92 -22.95 29.01
C ASP A 437 -23.90 -23.81 28.25
N SER A 438 -22.87 -24.29 28.95
CA SER A 438 -21.84 -25.15 28.35
C SER A 438 -22.35 -26.56 28.04
N ALA A 439 -23.40 -27.03 28.70
CA ALA A 439 -23.99 -28.35 28.44
C ALA A 439 -24.78 -28.40 27.13
N ALA A 440 -25.15 -27.24 26.59
CA ALA A 440 -25.83 -27.07 25.31
C ALA A 440 -24.87 -26.99 24.11
N ILE A 441 -23.56 -27.14 24.35
CA ILE A 441 -22.50 -27.12 23.33
C ILE A 441 -21.98 -28.55 23.16
N HIS A 442 -22.05 -29.05 21.93
CA HIS A 442 -21.70 -30.43 21.60
C HIS A 442 -20.64 -30.44 20.51
N LEU A 443 -19.55 -31.17 20.74
CA LEU A 443 -18.60 -31.54 19.70
C LEU A 443 -18.67 -33.06 19.52
N ARG A 444 -18.89 -33.50 18.28
CA ARG A 444 -19.00 -34.92 17.94
C ARG A 444 -17.95 -35.30 16.92
N GLN A 445 -17.29 -36.42 17.15
CA GLN A 445 -16.39 -37.07 16.21
C GLN A 445 -17.12 -38.21 15.51
N LYS A 446 -16.90 -38.39 14.22
CA LYS A 446 -17.45 -39.51 13.46
C LYS A 446 -16.52 -40.72 13.56
N VAL A 447 -16.94 -41.74 14.29
CA VAL A 447 -16.24 -43.03 14.38
C VAL A 447 -17.06 -44.06 13.63
N ASP A 448 -16.47 -44.62 12.57
CA ASP A 448 -17.14 -45.46 11.56
C ASP A 448 -18.30 -44.72 10.87
N THR A 449 -19.52 -44.94 11.35
CA THR A 449 -20.75 -44.31 10.84
C THR A 449 -21.54 -43.59 11.94
N LEU A 450 -21.04 -43.59 13.18
CA LEU A 450 -21.74 -43.05 14.34
C LEU A 450 -21.03 -41.82 14.87
N TRP A 451 -21.82 -40.80 15.20
CA TRP A 451 -21.34 -39.60 15.88
C TRP A 451 -21.23 -39.89 17.38
N LYS A 452 -20.04 -39.66 17.94
CA LYS A 452 -19.75 -39.79 19.37
C LYS A 452 -19.34 -38.44 19.93
N ASP A 453 -19.91 -38.03 21.05
CA ASP A 453 -19.50 -36.80 21.71
C ASP A 453 -18.07 -36.93 22.24
N VAL A 454 -17.27 -35.88 22.03
CA VAL A 454 -15.87 -35.79 22.44
C VAL A 454 -15.66 -34.59 23.35
N PRO A 455 -14.72 -34.66 24.32
CA PRO A 455 -14.40 -33.52 25.17
C PRO A 455 -13.73 -32.41 24.37
N PHE A 456 -13.93 -31.17 24.82
CA PHE A 456 -13.33 -29.97 24.24
C PHE A 456 -13.03 -28.95 25.32
N GLU A 457 -12.11 -28.03 25.03
CA GLU A 457 -11.86 -26.85 25.84
C GLU A 457 -12.63 -25.68 25.25
N PHE A 458 -13.32 -24.93 26.09
CA PHE A 458 -14.11 -23.77 25.66
C PHE A 458 -13.72 -22.56 26.48
N GLU A 459 -13.17 -21.56 25.80
CA GLU A 459 -12.61 -20.38 26.43
C GLU A 459 -13.31 -19.10 25.95
N HIS A 460 -13.55 -18.20 26.90
CA HIS A 460 -13.95 -16.83 26.62
C HIS A 460 -12.71 -15.98 26.38
N ASP A 461 -12.65 -15.28 25.24
CA ASP A 461 -11.48 -14.48 24.88
C ASP A 461 -11.33 -13.29 25.84
N SER A 462 -10.17 -13.22 26.50
CA SER A 462 -9.89 -12.20 27.52
C SER A 462 -9.71 -10.78 26.95
N ILE A 463 -9.47 -10.66 25.65
CA ILE A 463 -9.28 -9.38 24.96
C ILE A 463 -10.58 -8.99 24.23
N ASP A 464 -11.12 -9.90 23.40
CA ASP A 464 -12.39 -9.69 22.71
C ASP A 464 -13.53 -10.38 23.45
N ILE A 465 -14.20 -9.63 24.32
CA ILE A 465 -15.28 -10.16 25.16
C ILE A 465 -16.51 -10.69 24.39
N LYS A 466 -16.58 -10.52 23.07
CA LYS A 466 -17.65 -11.10 22.22
C LYS A 466 -17.20 -12.36 21.51
N LYS A 467 -15.97 -12.80 21.73
CA LYS A 467 -15.38 -13.95 21.06
C LYS A 467 -15.21 -15.10 22.04
N PHE A 468 -15.61 -16.28 21.60
CA PHE A 468 -15.39 -17.54 22.30
C PHE A 468 -14.67 -18.49 21.37
N ASN A 469 -13.74 -19.27 21.92
CA ASN A 469 -12.94 -20.22 21.16
C ASN A 469 -13.13 -21.61 21.74
N LEU A 470 -13.33 -22.58 20.85
CA LEU A 470 -13.34 -24.00 21.17
C LEU A 470 -12.06 -24.62 20.63
N TYR A 471 -11.32 -25.28 21.51
CA TYR A 471 -10.10 -26.01 21.20
C TYR A 471 -10.31 -27.51 21.40
N HIS A 472 -9.74 -28.29 20.50
CA HIS A 472 -9.70 -29.73 20.54
C HIS A 472 -8.48 -30.20 19.75
N ASP A 473 -7.85 -31.28 20.18
CA ASP A 473 -6.75 -31.92 19.46
C ASP A 473 -7.33 -32.71 18.28
N TRP A 474 -7.37 -32.06 17.11
CA TRP A 474 -7.98 -32.64 15.91
C TRP A 474 -7.21 -33.86 15.41
N GLU A 475 -7.90 -34.99 15.23
CA GLU A 475 -7.31 -36.15 14.55
C GLU A 475 -7.36 -35.96 13.02
N PRO A 476 -6.23 -36.07 12.31
CA PRO A 476 -6.17 -35.93 10.86
C PRO A 476 -7.15 -36.85 10.14
N THR A 477 -7.73 -36.38 9.03
CA THR A 477 -8.68 -37.11 8.17
C THR A 477 -10.06 -37.41 8.78
N ILE A 478 -10.27 -37.14 10.06
CA ILE A 478 -11.53 -37.41 10.74
C ILE A 478 -12.56 -36.29 10.50
N GLU A 479 -13.84 -36.65 10.47
CA GLU A 479 -14.98 -35.73 10.40
C GLU A 479 -15.52 -35.42 11.79
N TYR A 480 -15.79 -34.14 12.03
CA TYR A 480 -16.37 -33.62 13.25
C TYR A 480 -17.65 -32.82 12.96
N GLU A 481 -18.53 -32.76 13.95
CA GLU A 481 -19.76 -31.98 13.95
C GLU A 481 -19.78 -31.12 15.20
N PHE A 482 -19.76 -29.81 15.02
CA PHE A 482 -20.00 -28.83 16.06
C PHE A 482 -21.47 -28.45 16.05
N ALA A 483 -22.12 -28.58 17.21
CA ALA A 483 -23.52 -28.23 17.38
C ALA A 483 -23.73 -27.41 18.65
N VAL A 484 -24.60 -26.41 18.56
CA VAL A 484 -25.05 -25.60 19.68
C VAL A 484 -26.56 -25.63 19.67
N ASP A 485 -27.17 -25.96 20.81
CA ASP A 485 -28.62 -25.98 20.92
C ASP A 485 -29.20 -24.55 20.92
N SER A 486 -30.47 -24.41 20.52
CA SER A 486 -31.18 -23.13 20.62
C SER A 486 -31.16 -22.64 22.07
N THR A 487 -31.06 -21.33 22.28
CA THR A 487 -31.00 -20.69 23.61
C THR A 487 -29.72 -20.93 24.42
N ALA A 488 -28.70 -21.58 23.85
CA ALA A 488 -27.45 -21.83 24.57
C ALA A 488 -26.72 -20.55 25.02
N PHE A 489 -26.75 -19.48 24.21
CA PHE A 489 -26.13 -18.19 24.53
C PHE A 489 -27.18 -17.10 24.66
N HIS A 490 -27.06 -16.29 25.72
CA HIS A 490 -27.92 -15.14 25.98
C HIS A 490 -27.10 -13.85 25.97
N GLY A 491 -27.48 -12.90 25.12
CA GLY A 491 -26.88 -11.58 25.04
C GLY A 491 -27.35 -10.64 26.16
N ILE A 492 -26.61 -9.56 26.38
CA ILE A 492 -26.95 -8.55 27.40
C ILE A 492 -28.27 -7.81 27.15
N TYR A 493 -28.83 -7.88 25.93
CA TYR A 493 -30.12 -7.26 25.59
C TYR A 493 -31.28 -8.25 25.51
N GLY A 494 -31.08 -9.49 25.98
CA GLY A 494 -32.13 -10.51 26.07
C GLY A 494 -32.37 -11.31 24.79
N LEU A 495 -31.60 -11.06 23.72
CA LEU A 495 -31.58 -11.92 22.55
C LEU A 495 -30.82 -13.21 22.86
N PHE A 496 -31.19 -14.30 22.20
CA PHE A 496 -30.55 -15.60 22.36
C PHE A 496 -30.25 -16.26 21.02
N THR A 497 -29.28 -17.18 20.98
CA THR A 497 -28.88 -17.85 19.74
C THR A 497 -29.91 -18.88 19.27
N ASP A 498 -30.05 -19.01 17.95
CA ASP A 498 -30.70 -20.17 17.36
C ASP A 498 -29.73 -21.37 17.32
N LYS A 499 -30.24 -22.53 16.92
CA LYS A 499 -29.47 -23.77 16.75
C LYS A 499 -28.35 -23.58 15.73
N ILE A 500 -27.13 -23.94 16.11
CA ILE A 500 -25.96 -23.95 15.23
C ILE A 500 -25.60 -25.40 14.94
N LYS A 501 -25.30 -25.71 13.68
CA LYS A 501 -24.81 -27.02 13.30
C LYS A 501 -23.83 -26.90 12.15
N GLN A 502 -22.58 -27.29 12.37
CA GLN A 502 -21.51 -27.21 11.38
C GLN A 502 -20.68 -28.50 11.37
N GLY A 503 -20.65 -29.18 10.22
CA GLY A 503 -19.76 -30.30 9.97
C GLY A 503 -18.47 -29.83 9.32
N PHE A 504 -17.35 -30.44 9.69
CA PHE A 504 -16.05 -30.20 9.06
C PHE A 504 -15.19 -31.45 9.08
N LYS A 505 -14.24 -31.51 8.14
CA LYS A 505 -13.25 -32.57 8.04
C LYS A 505 -11.86 -32.02 8.31
N VAL A 506 -11.09 -32.69 9.16
CA VAL A 506 -9.70 -32.33 9.46
C VAL A 506 -8.82 -32.78 8.30
N ARG A 507 -7.92 -31.90 7.86
CA ARG A 507 -6.96 -32.21 6.78
C ARG A 507 -6.00 -33.34 7.16
N SER A 508 -5.50 -34.04 6.15
CA SER A 508 -4.41 -35.00 6.34
C SER A 508 -3.08 -34.28 6.58
N GLU A 509 -2.17 -34.89 7.34
CA GLU A 509 -0.80 -34.39 7.51
C GLU A 509 -0.05 -34.29 6.16
N ASP A 510 -0.35 -35.20 5.22
CA ASP A 510 0.24 -35.23 3.88
C ASP A 510 -0.21 -34.05 3.00
N GLU A 511 -1.22 -33.29 3.40
CA GLU A 511 -1.66 -32.09 2.68
C GLU A 511 -0.77 -30.88 2.97
N TYR A 512 0.05 -30.95 4.01
CA TYR A 512 0.92 -29.85 4.42
C TYR A 512 2.34 -29.97 3.89
N ALA A 513 3.08 -28.87 3.98
CA ALA A 513 4.50 -28.79 3.72
C ALA A 513 5.28 -28.27 4.93
N SER A 514 6.59 -28.43 4.90
CA SER A 514 7.51 -27.81 5.84
C SER A 514 8.60 -27.00 5.13
N ILE A 515 9.02 -25.91 5.77
CA ILE A 515 10.16 -25.09 5.34
C ILE A 515 11.11 -24.90 6.52
N VAL A 516 12.39 -25.14 6.29
CA VAL A 516 13.46 -24.87 7.27
C VAL A 516 14.51 -23.96 6.64
N PHE A 517 14.72 -22.81 7.26
CA PHE A 517 15.76 -21.86 6.91
C PHE A 517 17.01 -22.09 7.76
N ASN A 518 18.16 -22.22 7.11
CA ASN A 518 19.49 -22.27 7.73
C ASN A 518 20.15 -20.91 7.51
N ILE A 519 20.15 -20.09 8.55
CA ILE A 519 20.44 -18.67 8.53
C ILE A 519 21.86 -18.41 9.03
N THR A 520 22.61 -17.58 8.30
CA THR A 520 23.94 -17.11 8.69
C THR A 520 23.98 -15.59 8.70
N GLY A 521 24.66 -15.01 9.70
CA GLY A 521 24.83 -13.56 9.86
C GLY A 521 23.75 -12.87 10.72
N ALA A 522 22.69 -13.59 11.12
CA ALA A 522 21.63 -13.02 11.96
C ALA A 522 22.04 -12.88 13.44
N ASP A 523 21.42 -11.94 14.13
CA ASP A 523 21.60 -11.74 15.57
C ASP A 523 20.94 -12.86 16.39
N SER A 524 21.39 -13.04 17.63
CA SER A 524 20.91 -14.12 18.52
C SER A 524 19.43 -13.99 18.92
N SER A 525 18.89 -12.78 18.89
CA SER A 525 17.49 -12.47 19.17
C SER A 525 16.62 -12.34 17.92
N ALA A 526 17.19 -12.58 16.73
CA ALA A 526 16.48 -12.42 15.47
C ALA A 526 15.28 -13.37 15.36
N PHE A 527 14.28 -12.95 14.56
CA PHE A 527 13.16 -13.79 14.20
C PHE A 527 12.84 -13.69 12.71
N VAL A 528 12.27 -14.77 12.17
CA VAL A 528 11.81 -14.87 10.79
C VAL A 528 10.30 -14.77 10.76
N GLU A 529 9.80 -13.95 9.85
CA GLU A 529 8.41 -13.91 9.44
C GLU A 529 8.28 -14.61 8.08
N LEU A 530 7.44 -15.64 8.04
CA LEU A 530 6.98 -16.24 6.79
C LEU A 530 5.83 -15.40 6.25
N LEU A 531 5.92 -15.01 5.00
CA LEU A 531 4.99 -14.08 4.34
C LEU A 531 4.26 -14.80 3.21
N ASP A 532 3.02 -14.39 2.95
CA ASP A 532 2.25 -14.84 1.78
C ASP A 532 2.63 -14.08 0.50
N ALA A 533 1.96 -14.39 -0.61
CA ALA A 533 2.14 -13.73 -1.90
C ALA A 533 1.82 -12.22 -1.89
N GLN A 534 1.19 -11.70 -0.84
CA GLN A 534 0.82 -10.29 -0.67
C GLN A 534 1.72 -9.57 0.36
N ASP A 535 2.84 -10.16 0.75
CA ASP A 535 3.78 -9.59 1.74
C ASP A 535 3.15 -9.49 3.15
N LYS A 536 2.14 -10.31 3.45
CA LYS A 536 1.48 -10.36 4.78
C LYS A 536 2.05 -11.51 5.60
N VAL A 537 2.30 -11.23 6.87
CA VAL A 537 2.83 -12.21 7.82
C VAL A 537 1.83 -13.34 8.04
N VAL A 538 2.27 -14.56 7.73
CA VAL A 538 1.54 -15.82 7.95
C VAL A 538 1.91 -16.40 9.32
N ARG A 539 3.20 -16.44 9.64
CA ARG A 539 3.71 -16.98 10.90
C ARG A 539 5.06 -16.37 11.24
N ARG A 540 5.38 -16.31 12.53
CA ARG A 540 6.66 -15.85 13.05
C ARG A 540 7.37 -16.96 13.83
N ARG A 541 8.69 -17.02 13.74
CA ARG A 541 9.53 -17.94 14.50
C ARG A 541 10.84 -17.27 14.89
N ARG A 542 11.25 -17.43 16.15
CA ARG A 542 12.59 -17.02 16.60
C ARG A 542 13.65 -17.89 15.93
N VAL A 543 14.79 -17.31 15.64
CA VAL A 543 15.95 -18.04 15.13
C VAL A 543 16.63 -18.72 16.31
N VAL A 544 16.72 -20.06 16.28
CA VAL A 544 17.37 -20.85 17.32
C VAL A 544 18.52 -21.62 16.69
N ASN A 545 19.75 -21.38 17.16
CA ASN A 545 20.96 -21.98 16.59
C ASN A 545 21.10 -21.79 15.07
N GLY A 546 20.69 -20.62 14.56
CA GLY A 546 20.71 -20.31 13.13
C GLY A 546 19.61 -21.00 12.31
N ILE A 547 18.59 -21.58 12.96
CA ILE A 547 17.51 -22.29 12.29
C ILE A 547 16.17 -21.62 12.59
N ALA A 548 15.32 -21.51 11.56
CA ALA A 548 13.92 -21.17 11.68
C ALA A 548 13.05 -22.14 10.87
N ASP A 549 12.18 -22.89 11.56
CA ASP A 549 11.35 -23.95 10.99
C ASP A 549 9.85 -23.63 11.01
N PHE A 550 9.19 -23.97 9.90
CA PHE A 550 7.76 -23.78 9.69
C PHE A 550 7.14 -25.09 9.22
N TYR A 551 6.48 -25.80 10.14
CA TYR A 551 5.73 -27.02 9.85
C TYR A 551 4.25 -26.74 9.55
N TYR A 552 3.56 -27.71 8.97
CA TYR A 552 2.13 -27.67 8.69
C TYR A 552 1.71 -26.45 7.85
N LEU A 553 2.48 -26.14 6.80
CA LEU A 553 2.17 -25.06 5.87
C LEU A 553 1.23 -25.54 4.77
N ASN A 554 0.17 -24.78 4.51
CA ASN A 554 -0.69 -25.05 3.36
C ASN A 554 0.10 -24.87 2.04
N PRO A 555 -0.17 -25.65 0.98
CA PRO A 555 0.48 -25.44 -0.30
C PRO A 555 0.20 -24.04 -0.85
N GLY A 556 1.23 -23.35 -1.33
CA GLY A 556 1.09 -21.96 -1.77
C GLY A 556 2.42 -21.28 -2.01
N LYS A 557 2.37 -20.00 -2.38
CA LYS A 557 3.57 -19.17 -2.53
C LYS A 557 3.90 -18.49 -1.21
N TYR A 558 5.14 -18.63 -0.79
CA TYR A 558 5.68 -18.02 0.42
C TYR A 558 6.96 -17.26 0.10
N SER A 559 7.16 -16.16 0.83
CA SER A 559 8.45 -15.51 0.98
C SER A 559 8.80 -15.44 2.47
N ALA A 560 10.00 -14.97 2.79
CA ALA A 560 10.42 -14.81 4.18
C ALA A 560 11.18 -13.51 4.34
N ARG A 561 11.01 -12.88 5.50
CA ARG A 561 11.86 -11.79 5.97
C ARG A 561 12.34 -12.05 7.38
N LEU A 562 13.56 -11.63 7.66
CA LEU A 562 14.23 -11.74 8.95
C LEU A 562 14.37 -10.36 9.55
N ILE A 563 14.11 -10.25 10.84
CA ILE A 563 14.28 -9.03 11.62
C ILE A 563 15.32 -9.31 12.70
N ASN A 564 16.35 -8.46 12.77
CA ASN A 564 17.29 -8.44 13.89
C ASN A 564 16.66 -7.63 15.03
N ASP A 565 15.93 -8.32 15.88
CA ASP A 565 15.24 -7.77 17.06
C ASP A 565 16.27 -7.45 18.16
N ARG A 566 16.73 -6.21 18.23
CA ARG A 566 17.82 -5.81 19.13
C ARG A 566 17.39 -5.76 20.58
N ASN A 567 16.08 -5.65 20.86
CA ASN A 567 15.56 -5.54 22.22
C ASN A 567 14.88 -6.83 22.72
N GLY A 568 14.68 -7.82 21.86
CA GLY A 568 14.15 -9.15 22.18
C GLY A 568 12.63 -9.19 22.39
N ASN A 569 11.88 -8.18 21.96
CA ASN A 569 10.43 -8.08 22.17
C ASN A 569 9.59 -8.91 21.17
N GLY A 570 10.19 -9.45 20.11
CA GLY A 570 9.53 -10.22 19.07
C GLY A 570 8.71 -9.39 18.07
N GLU A 571 8.93 -8.08 18.03
CA GLU A 571 8.34 -7.12 17.09
C GLU A 571 9.46 -6.36 16.36
N TRP A 572 9.14 -5.68 15.26
CA TRP A 572 10.09 -4.79 14.60
C TRP A 572 9.96 -3.39 15.19
N ASP A 573 11.08 -2.81 15.63
CA ASP A 573 11.12 -1.46 16.18
C ASP A 573 11.66 -0.40 15.21
N THR A 574 10.99 0.75 15.22
CA THR A 574 11.38 1.93 14.43
C THR A 574 12.55 2.68 15.08
N GLY A 575 13.18 3.58 14.32
CA GLY A 575 14.29 4.41 14.79
C GLY A 575 13.87 5.63 15.63
N ASN A 576 14.87 6.34 16.14
CA ASN A 576 14.71 7.61 16.85
C ASN A 576 15.89 8.54 16.53
N PHE A 577 15.61 9.65 15.84
CA PHE A 577 16.61 10.60 15.38
C PHE A 577 17.26 11.38 16.54
N GLU A 578 16.47 11.86 17.51
CA GLU A 578 16.99 12.61 18.66
C GLU A 578 18.02 11.79 19.47
N LYS A 579 17.87 10.47 19.51
CA LYS A 579 18.78 9.52 20.17
C LYS A 579 19.85 8.94 19.24
N GLY A 580 19.83 9.26 17.94
CA GLY A 580 20.71 8.65 16.94
C GLY A 580 20.52 7.15 16.77
N LEU A 581 19.31 6.64 17.02
CA LEU A 581 18.97 5.22 16.91
C LEU A 581 18.39 4.91 15.52
N GLN A 582 19.03 4.00 14.80
CA GLN A 582 18.49 3.45 13.57
C GLN A 582 17.29 2.51 13.86
N PRO A 583 16.37 2.32 12.91
CA PRO A 583 15.40 1.23 12.96
C PRO A 583 16.09 -0.13 12.93
N GLU A 584 15.41 -1.16 13.39
CA GLU A 584 15.91 -2.54 13.34
C GLU A 584 16.10 -3.03 11.92
N GLU A 585 17.15 -3.82 11.70
CA GLU A 585 17.48 -4.32 10.38
C GLU A 585 16.50 -5.40 9.92
N VAL A 586 16.11 -5.27 8.65
CA VAL A 586 15.25 -6.24 7.96
C VAL A 586 15.99 -6.78 6.76
N TYR A 587 15.92 -8.10 6.58
CA TYR A 587 16.52 -8.82 5.46
C TYR A 587 15.47 -9.69 4.79
N TYR A 588 15.47 -9.77 3.46
CA TYR A 588 14.55 -10.64 2.71
C TYR A 588 15.27 -11.87 2.18
N TYR A 589 14.56 -12.99 2.21
CA TYR A 589 14.97 -14.16 1.46
C TYR A 589 14.69 -13.90 -0.02
N ASN A 590 15.73 -13.90 -0.85
CA ASN A 590 15.70 -13.44 -2.23
C ASN A 590 15.06 -14.45 -3.22
N MET A 591 14.25 -15.38 -2.72
CA MET A 591 13.55 -16.40 -3.50
C MET A 591 12.11 -16.58 -2.99
N ILE A 592 11.19 -16.84 -3.91
CA ILE A 592 9.83 -17.28 -3.58
C ILE A 592 9.84 -18.81 -3.51
N LEU A 593 9.28 -19.35 -2.42
CA LEU A 593 9.12 -20.78 -2.20
C LEU A 593 7.67 -21.16 -2.51
N GLU A 594 7.48 -22.17 -3.36
CA GLU A 594 6.15 -22.69 -3.70
C GLU A 594 6.01 -24.16 -3.27
N PRO A 595 6.06 -24.45 -1.94
CA PRO A 595 5.91 -25.82 -1.47
C PRO A 595 4.55 -26.42 -1.87
N LYS A 596 4.60 -27.69 -2.28
CA LYS A 596 3.40 -28.51 -2.52
C LYS A 596 3.11 -29.38 -1.30
N ALA A 597 1.93 -29.97 -1.28
CA ALA A 597 1.56 -30.98 -0.28
C ALA A 597 2.65 -32.07 -0.17
N ASN A 598 2.98 -32.47 1.05
CA ASN A 598 4.01 -33.45 1.40
C ASN A 598 5.43 -33.06 0.97
N TRP A 599 5.75 -31.76 0.90
CA TRP A 599 7.13 -31.29 0.65
C TRP A 599 7.82 -30.87 1.93
N ASP A 600 9.05 -31.36 2.11
CA ASP A 600 9.94 -30.93 3.20
C ASP A 600 11.14 -30.17 2.65
N LEU A 601 11.08 -28.84 2.72
CA LEU A 601 12.14 -27.95 2.27
C LEU A 601 13.16 -27.71 3.38
N THR A 602 13.95 -28.72 3.70
CA THR A 602 14.82 -28.76 4.89
C THR A 602 16.18 -28.04 4.76
N LYS A 603 16.49 -27.45 3.60
CA LYS A 603 17.83 -26.90 3.30
C LYS A 603 17.81 -25.53 2.62
N GLN A 604 16.96 -24.60 3.08
CA GLN A 604 17.01 -23.23 2.56
C GLN A 604 18.16 -22.46 3.21
N SER A 605 19.33 -22.45 2.57
CA SER A 605 20.47 -21.65 3.05
C SER A 605 20.19 -20.16 2.83
N TRP A 606 20.36 -19.37 3.88
CA TRP A 606 20.10 -17.94 3.88
C TRP A 606 21.23 -17.17 4.56
N ASP A 607 22.15 -16.68 3.75
CA ASP A 607 23.11 -15.66 4.19
C ASP A 607 22.51 -14.27 3.95
N ILE A 608 22.25 -13.55 5.04
CA ILE A 608 21.57 -12.25 5.02
C ILE A 608 22.40 -11.14 4.34
N HIS A 609 23.70 -11.34 4.13
CA HIS A 609 24.59 -10.36 3.50
C HIS A 609 25.01 -10.74 2.08
N SER A 610 24.64 -11.92 1.60
CA SER A 610 25.00 -12.42 0.26
C SER A 610 24.46 -11.55 -0.89
N THR A 611 23.28 -10.98 -0.69
CA THR A 611 22.60 -10.11 -1.67
C THR A 611 22.49 -8.69 -1.10
N PRO A 612 22.85 -7.64 -1.86
CA PRO A 612 22.65 -6.25 -1.44
C PRO A 612 21.20 -5.94 -1.08
N LEU A 613 20.97 -5.13 -0.03
CA LEU A 613 19.63 -4.87 0.52
C LEU A 613 18.60 -4.40 -0.52
N ASP A 614 19.01 -3.54 -1.46
CA ASP A 614 18.18 -3.02 -2.55
C ASP A 614 17.69 -4.10 -3.53
N LYS A 615 18.32 -5.27 -3.52
CA LYS A 615 18.03 -6.41 -4.39
C LYS A 615 17.44 -7.62 -3.66
N GLN A 616 17.35 -7.60 -2.33
CA GLN A 616 16.82 -8.73 -1.56
C GLN A 616 15.31 -8.90 -1.78
N LYS A 617 14.55 -7.81 -1.77
CA LYS A 617 13.11 -7.85 -2.04
C LYS A 617 12.88 -8.04 -3.54
N LEU A 618 12.23 -9.13 -3.91
CA LEU A 618 11.88 -9.45 -5.29
C LEU A 618 10.86 -8.47 -5.87
N ASP A 619 10.98 -8.15 -7.17
CA ASP A 619 10.09 -7.20 -7.85
C ASP A 619 8.63 -7.66 -7.90
N GLU A 620 8.37 -8.97 -7.79
CA GLU A 620 7.03 -9.52 -7.67
C GLU A 620 6.35 -9.07 -6.36
N LEU A 621 7.10 -9.01 -5.26
CA LEU A 621 6.64 -8.63 -3.91
C LEU A 621 6.59 -7.11 -3.70
N LYS A 622 7.31 -6.33 -4.52
CA LYS A 622 7.29 -4.86 -4.45
C LYS A 622 5.91 -4.32 -4.83
N LYS A 623 5.34 -3.51 -3.95
CA LYS A 623 4.08 -2.78 -4.18
C LYS A 623 4.31 -1.60 -5.11
N GLN A 624 5.42 -0.90 -4.94
CA GLN A 624 5.90 0.12 -5.84
C GLN A 624 6.48 -0.56 -7.08
N LYS A 625 5.70 -0.57 -8.16
CA LYS A 625 6.23 -1.02 -9.45
C LYS A 625 7.16 0.06 -10.02
N PRO A 626 8.28 -0.34 -10.65
CA PRO A 626 9.07 0.58 -11.44
C PRO A 626 8.15 1.26 -12.44
N ASP A 627 8.30 2.57 -12.62
CA ASP A 627 7.66 3.25 -13.75
C ASP A 627 8.08 2.49 -15.01
N GLU A 628 7.12 2.03 -15.82
CA GLU A 628 7.43 1.20 -16.99
C GLU A 628 8.48 1.92 -17.82
N ASP A 629 9.64 1.29 -18.01
CA ASP A 629 10.55 1.69 -19.07
C ASP A 629 9.73 1.61 -20.36
N LYS A 630 9.24 2.75 -20.87
CA LYS A 630 8.48 2.83 -22.13
C LYS A 630 9.24 2.14 -23.28
N ARG A 631 10.57 1.98 -23.13
CA ARG A 631 11.44 1.17 -23.99
C ARG A 631 11.07 -0.33 -24.08
N LYS A 632 10.60 -0.97 -22.99
CA LYS A 632 10.26 -2.41 -22.97
C LYS A 632 8.93 -2.74 -23.64
N ASN A 633 7.90 -1.88 -23.54
CA ASN A 633 6.61 -2.12 -24.20
C ASN A 633 6.70 -2.17 -25.73
N ASN A 634 7.71 -1.53 -26.33
CA ASN A 634 7.89 -1.58 -27.78
C ASN A 634 8.45 -2.93 -28.29
N ASN A 635 9.16 -3.70 -27.45
CA ASN A 635 9.70 -5.01 -27.86
C ASN A 635 8.68 -6.15 -27.76
N SER A 636 7.66 -6.04 -26.90
CA SER A 636 6.58 -7.04 -26.79
C SER A 636 5.59 -6.94 -27.95
N ASP A 637 5.34 -5.73 -28.47
CA ASP A 637 4.50 -5.50 -29.65
C ASP A 637 5.15 -6.01 -30.95
N GLU A 638 6.48 -6.01 -31.07
CA GLU A 638 7.19 -6.59 -32.22
C GLU A 638 7.06 -8.12 -32.27
N ARG A 639 6.97 -8.81 -31.12
CA ARG A 639 6.75 -10.27 -31.08
C ARG A 639 5.32 -10.68 -31.45
N ARG A 640 4.35 -9.77 -31.29
CA ARG A 640 2.95 -10.02 -31.70
C ARG A 640 2.68 -9.72 -33.18
N ARG A 641 3.62 -9.06 -33.87
CA ARG A 641 3.48 -8.64 -35.28
C ARG A 641 4.39 -9.41 -36.25
N ARG A 642 5.16 -10.37 -35.79
CA ARG A 642 5.98 -11.26 -36.63
C ARG A 642 5.31 -12.60 -36.84
#